data_AF-A0A7W5EKP1-F1
#
_entry.id   AF-A0A7W5EKP1-F1
#
_cell.length_a   1.000
_cell.length_b   1.000
_cell.length_c   1.000
_cell.angle_alpha   90.00
_cell.angle_beta   90.00
_cell.angle_gamma   90.00
#
_symmetry.space_group_name_H-M   'P 1'
#
loop_
_entity.id
_entity.type
_entity.pdbx_description
1 polymer ?
#
loop_
_entity_poly.entity_id
_entity_poly.type
_entity_poly.pdbx_seq_one_letter_code
_entity_poly.pdbx_strand_id
1 'polypeptide(L)' 'MYADPSHIRDNPIKVRLNDDEYAAIEALARLNKRQPAAFARELLMRGIAQLDQRNEEAQAA' A
#
# COMPACT_ATOMS: atom_id res chain seq x y z
N MET A 1 -17.81 15.75 8.09
CA MET A 1 -17.93 14.39 8.68
C MET A 1 -18.05 13.42 7.54
N TYR A 2 -17.26 12.33 7.50
CA TYR A 2 -17.33 11.33 6.43
C TYR A 2 -18.74 10.71 6.37
N ALA A 3 -19.22 10.38 5.17
CA ALA A 3 -20.56 9.84 4.94
C ALA A 3 -20.75 8.40 5.48
N ASP A 4 -19.64 7.66 5.64
CA ASP A 4 -19.61 6.34 6.27
C ASP A 4 -18.36 6.25 7.18
N PRO A 5 -18.54 6.06 8.50
CA PRO A 5 -17.43 5.85 9.43
C PRO A 5 -16.55 4.64 9.11
N SER A 6 -17.04 3.66 8.34
CA SER A 6 -16.29 2.45 7.97
C SER A 6 -15.07 2.73 7.08
N HIS A 7 -15.06 3.87 6.38
CA HIS A 7 -13.95 4.28 5.52
C HIS A 7 -12.79 4.92 6.28
N ILE A 8 -12.95 5.17 7.59
CA ILE A 8 -11.90 5.70 8.43
C ILE A 8 -10.85 4.61 8.65
N ARG A 9 -9.58 4.98 8.44
CA ARG A 9 -8.45 4.06 8.48
C ARG A 9 -7.77 4.16 9.84
N ASP A 10 -8.37 3.55 10.85
CA ASP A 10 -7.92 3.67 12.25
C ASP A 10 -6.91 2.60 12.71
N ASN A 11 -6.58 1.63 11.85
CA ASN A 11 -5.69 0.52 12.19
C ASN A 11 -4.27 0.74 11.65
N PRO A 12 -3.32 1.27 12.45
CA PRO A 12 -1.94 1.47 12.01
C PRO A 12 -1.14 0.17 12.00
N ILE A 13 -0.33 -0.01 10.95
CA ILE A 13 0.70 -1.06 10.87
C ILE A 13 2.06 -0.36 10.78
N LYS A 14 3.01 -0.74 11.65
CA LYS A 14 4.37 -0.20 11.63
C LYS A 14 5.30 -1.15 10.87
N VAL A 15 5.94 -0.64 9.84
CA VAL A 15 6.96 -1.35 9.05
C VAL A 15 8.31 -0.67 9.27
N ARG A 16 9.37 -1.46 9.44
CA ARG A 16 10.74 -0.95 9.50
C ARG A 16 11.32 -1.02 8.09
N LEU A 17 11.81 0.11 7.60
CA LEU A 17 12.50 0.24 6.32
C LEU A 17 13.92 0.70 6.60
N ASN A 18 14.86 0.27 5.78
CA ASN A 18 16.19 0.90 5.74
C ASN A 18 16.12 2.26 5.03
N ASP A 19 17.24 2.97 5.02
CA ASP A 19 17.33 4.33 4.47
C ASP A 19 17.01 4.37 2.97
N ASP A 20 17.50 3.39 2.20
CA ASP A 20 17.29 3.32 0.74
C ASP A 20 15.83 3.01 0.39
N GLU A 21 15.21 2.06 1.11
CA GLU A 21 13.81 1.70 0.96
C GLU A 21 12.89 2.89 1.26
N TYR A 22 13.17 3.62 2.35
CA TYR A 22 12.40 4.79 2.71
C TYR A 22 12.56 5.92 1.68
N ALA A 23 13.80 6.19 1.24
CA ALA A 23 14.09 7.20 0.23
C ALA A 23 13.39 6.91 -1.11
N ALA A 24 13.36 5.63 -1.52
CA ALA A 24 12.66 5.21 -2.73
C ALA A 24 11.15 5.48 -2.65
N ILE A 25 10.50 5.15 -1.53
CA ILE A 25 9.08 5.43 -1.32
C ILE A 25 8.79 6.93 -1.36
N GLU A 26 9.62 7.75 -0.70
CA GLU A 26 9.45 9.20 -0.71
C GLU A 26 9.63 9.81 -2.10
N ALA A 27 10.61 9.34 -2.87
CA ALA A 27 10.84 9.82 -4.23
C ALA A 27 9.66 9.48 -5.14
N LEU A 28 9.20 8.23 -5.11
CA LEU A 28 8.07 7.77 -5.91
C LEU A 28 6.76 8.46 -5.51
N ALA A 29 6.52 8.66 -4.21
CA ALA A 29 5.36 9.39 -3.72
C ALA A 29 5.36 10.85 -4.23
N ARG A 30 6.51 11.53 -4.20
CA ARG A 30 6.69 12.88 -4.74
C ARG A 30 6.42 12.94 -6.24
N LEU A 31 6.97 12.02 -7.02
CA LEU A 31 6.73 11.92 -8.47
C LEU A 31 5.24 11.74 -8.79
N ASN A 32 4.52 11.00 -7.95
CA ASN A 32 3.08 10.77 -8.08
C ASN A 32 2.21 11.84 -7.40
N LYS A 33 2.81 12.91 -6.85
CA LYS A 33 2.12 14.00 -6.12
C LYS A 33 1.24 13.48 -4.98
N ARG A 34 1.71 12.46 -4.25
CA ARG A 34 1.00 11.83 -3.13
C ARG A 34 1.79 11.94 -1.83
N GLN A 35 1.09 11.86 -0.71
CA GLN A 35 1.71 11.68 0.61
C GLN A 35 2.36 10.30 0.69
N PRO A 36 3.58 10.17 1.26
CA PRO A 36 4.29 8.88 1.32
C PRO A 36 3.47 7.74 1.94
N ALA A 37 2.78 7.99 3.06
CA ALA A 37 1.95 6.97 3.71
C ALA A 37 0.76 6.53 2.84
N ALA A 38 0.10 7.48 2.16
CA ALA A 38 -1.01 7.15 1.26
C ALA A 38 -0.54 6.35 0.05
N PHE A 39 0.63 6.71 -0.49
CA PHE A 39 1.26 6.00 -1.61
C PHE A 39 1.73 4.59 -1.21
N ALA A 40 2.42 4.46 -0.08
CA ALA A 40 2.83 3.16 0.46
C ALA A 40 1.64 2.23 0.69
N ARG A 41 0.53 2.74 1.22
CA ARG A 41 -0.71 1.96 1.37
C ARG A 41 -1.27 1.50 0.02
N GLU A 42 -1.27 2.35 -0.98
CA GLU A 42 -1.73 1.97 -2.31
C GLU A 42 -0.86 0.85 -2.90
N LEU A 43 0.46 0.97 -2.80
CA LEU A 43 1.37 -0.09 -3.23
C LEU A 43 1.12 -1.39 -2.48
N LEU A 44 0.92 -1.33 -1.16
CA LEU A 44 0.58 -2.49 -0.34
C LEU A 44 -0.71 -3.18 -0.84
N MET A 45 -1.78 -2.42 -1.05
CA MET A 45 -3.06 -2.98 -1.52
C MET A 45 -2.97 -3.56 -2.93
N ARG A 46 -2.20 -2.92 -3.82
CA ARG A 46 -1.93 -3.45 -5.17
C ARG A 46 -1.11 -4.75 -5.10
N GLY A 47 -0.13 -4.83 -4.21
CA GLY A 47 0.66 -6.02 -3.97
C GLY A 47 -0.19 -7.20 -3.47
N ILE A 48 -1.11 -6.96 -2.53
CA ILE A 48 -2.06 -7.97 -2.05
C ILE A 48 -2.90 -8.51 -3.22
N ALA A 49 -3.50 -7.63 -4.02
CA ALA A 49 -4.31 -8.05 -5.16
C ALA A 49 -3.53 -8.90 -6.18
N GLN A 50 -2.25 -8.59 -6.41
CA GLN A 50 -1.39 -9.38 -7.29
C GLN A 50 -1.05 -10.76 -6.70
N LEU A 51 -0.90 -10.87 -5.37
CA LEU A 51 -0.68 -12.16 -4.70
C LEU A 51 -1.93 -13.03 -4.76
N ASP A 52 -3.11 -12.45 -4.55
CA ASP A 52 -4.38 -13.17 -4.65
C ASP A 52 -4.59 -13.74 -6.06
N GLN A 53 -4.36 -12.93 -7.11
CA GLN A 53 -4.44 -13.37 -8.50
C GLN A 53 -3.53 -14.57 -8.80
N ARG A 54 -2.27 -14.54 -8.33
CA ARG A 54 -1.33 -15.64 -8.53
C ARG A 54 -1.76 -16.92 -7.81
N ASN A 55 -2.36 -16.79 -6.62
CA ASN A 55 -2.85 -17.93 -5.87
C ASN A 55 -4.03 -18.60 -6.57
N GLU A 56 -4.93 -17.83 -7.17
CA GLU A 56 -6.05 -18.35 -7.98
C GLU A 56 -5.55 -19.11 -9.21
N GLU A 57 -4.59 -18.56 -9.94
CA GLU A 57 -3.94 -19.22 -11.09
C GLU A 57 -3.26 -20.53 -10.70
N ALA A 58 -2.57 -20.55 -9.56
CA ALA A 58 -1.88 -21.75 -9.06
C ALA A 58 -2.83 -22.84 -8.56
N GLN A 59 -4.04 -22.49 -8.11
CA GLN A 59 -5.07 -23.45 -7.68
C GLN A 59 -5.89 -24.02 -8.83
N ALA A 60 -5.95 -23.30 -9.96
CA ALA A 60 -6.67 -23.73 -11.16
C ALA A 60 -5.85 -24.66 -12.08
N ALA A 61 -4.55 -24.79 -11.83
CA ALA A 61 -3.60 -25.63 -12.57
C ALA A 61 -3.36 -26.98 -11.87
#